data_AF-A0A497UYV2-F1
#
_entry.id   AF-A0A497UYV2-F1
#
_cell.length_a   1.000
_cell.length_b   1.000
_cell.length_c   1.000
_cell.angle_alpha   90.00
_cell.angle_beta   90.00
_cell.angle_gamma   90.00
#
_symmetry.space_group_name_H-M   'P 1'
#
loop_
_entity.id
_entity.type
_entity.pdbx_description
1 polymer ?
#
loop_
_entity_poly.entity_id
_entity_poly.type
_entity_poly.pdbx_seq_one_letter_code
_entity_poly.pdbx_strand_id
1 'polypeptide(L)'
;MPRKKRTAIKGSDPAYTSDFSQPLPTHKVAEQAEPIPSPKVPSTQPVKPQKSEPKAKAEPASKPTPKPIVKAAQPAAKPDVGEKREIALSAAVKVEQNEKLTALEAKGISAKDAITLAGRRAVEQFEPKAAFVEKTDTERMPMRQGYKSTKRIPAAMLDQLRQEHDPLGLSSDGAMMRGQFEPLFWSCLDAVIEELNSKY
;
A
#
# COMPACT_ATOMS: atom_id res chain seq x y z
N MET A 1 -15.73 34.03 30.61
CA MET A 1 -15.56 33.79 29.15
C MET A 1 -16.82 33.13 28.60
N PRO A 2 -17.65 33.81 27.79
CA PRO A 2 -18.88 33.22 27.26
C PRO A 2 -18.55 32.18 26.19
N ARG A 3 -19.14 30.98 26.32
CA ARG A 3 -18.90 29.83 25.46
C ARG A 3 -19.75 29.98 24.18
N LYS A 4 -19.12 30.05 23.01
CA LYS A 4 -19.82 30.21 21.71
C LYS A 4 -20.77 29.03 21.48
N LYS A 5 -22.08 29.30 21.35
CA LYS A 5 -23.11 28.31 20.98
C LYS A 5 -22.92 27.91 19.51
N ARG A 6 -22.87 26.60 19.23
CA ARG A 6 -22.85 26.08 17.85
C ARG A 6 -24.24 26.25 17.23
N THR A 7 -24.30 26.70 15.99
CA THR A 7 -25.52 26.78 15.20
C THR A 7 -25.99 25.37 14.83
N ALA A 8 -27.25 25.06 15.10
CA ALA A 8 -27.85 23.78 14.73
C ALA A 8 -28.17 23.80 13.22
N ILE A 9 -27.55 22.88 12.47
CA ILE A 9 -27.87 22.68 11.06
C ILE A 9 -29.21 21.95 10.99
N LYS A 10 -30.22 22.59 10.42
CA LYS A 10 -31.52 21.97 10.11
C LYS A 10 -31.61 21.75 8.61
N GLY A 11 -31.75 20.50 8.22
CA GLY A 11 -31.96 20.06 6.84
C GLY A 11 -32.04 18.54 6.84
N SER A 12 -33.26 18.02 6.70
CA SER A 12 -33.48 16.61 6.40
C SER A 12 -33.88 16.58 4.93
N ASP A 13 -33.04 15.99 4.08
CA ASP A 13 -33.39 15.78 2.67
C ASP A 13 -34.40 14.63 2.61
N PRO A 14 -35.64 14.84 2.13
CA PRO A 14 -36.63 13.78 2.03
C PRO A 14 -36.24 12.68 1.04
N ALA A 15 -35.31 12.94 0.12
CA ALA A 15 -34.77 11.92 -0.78
C ALA A 15 -33.68 11.06 -0.12
N TYR A 16 -33.12 11.50 1.01
CA TYR A 16 -32.07 10.80 1.73
C TYR A 16 -32.64 10.13 2.99
N THR A 17 -33.32 9.00 2.79
CA THR A 17 -33.80 8.18 3.89
C THR A 17 -32.63 7.39 4.50
N SER A 18 -32.62 7.23 5.82
CA SER A 18 -31.60 6.41 6.52
C SER A 18 -31.84 4.90 6.39
N ASP A 19 -32.80 4.51 5.54
CA ASP A 19 -33.17 3.13 5.29
C ASP A 19 -32.33 2.57 4.14
N PHE A 20 -31.21 1.94 4.49
CA PHE A 20 -30.30 1.26 3.57
C PHE A 20 -30.85 -0.08 3.02
N SER A 21 -32.13 -0.38 3.26
CA SER A 21 -32.80 -1.57 2.73
C SER A 21 -33.14 -1.44 1.25
N GLN A 22 -33.19 -0.20 0.73
CA GLN A 22 -33.38 0.03 -0.71
C GLN A 22 -32.03 0.08 -1.43
N PRO A 23 -31.91 -0.54 -2.62
CA PRO A 23 -30.70 -0.45 -3.42
C PRO A 23 -30.44 1.02 -3.75
N LEU A 24 -29.19 1.46 -3.54
CA LEU A 24 -28.79 2.83 -3.83
C LEU A 24 -29.13 3.14 -5.29
N PRO A 25 -29.65 4.35 -5.60
CA PRO A 25 -29.91 4.76 -6.97
C PRO A 25 -28.57 4.81 -7.74
N THR A 26 -28.27 3.72 -8.43
CA THR A 26 -27.19 3.67 -9.42
C THR A 26 -27.72 4.21 -10.73
N HIS A 27 -27.04 5.22 -11.32
CA HIS A 27 -27.26 5.68 -12.69
C HIS A 27 -26.83 4.64 -13.75
N LYS A 28 -27.06 3.34 -13.51
CA LYS A 28 -26.88 2.30 -14.51
C LYS A 28 -28.23 2.03 -15.15
N VAL A 29 -28.32 2.30 -16.45
CA VAL A 29 -29.46 1.92 -17.30
C VAL A 29 -29.65 0.41 -17.15
N ALA A 30 -30.80 0.02 -16.62
CA ALA A 30 -31.18 -1.38 -16.46
C ALA A 30 -31.48 -1.98 -17.84
N GLU A 31 -30.61 -2.87 -18.28
CA GLU A 31 -30.85 -3.73 -19.43
C GLU A 31 -31.95 -4.73 -19.07
N GLN A 32 -33.02 -4.70 -19.86
CA GLN A 32 -34.25 -5.47 -19.68
C GLN A 32 -33.96 -6.95 -19.90
N ALA A 33 -34.09 -7.77 -18.85
CA ALA A 33 -34.09 -9.23 -18.96
C ALA A 33 -35.54 -9.75 -18.98
N GLU A 34 -35.87 -10.54 -20.01
CA GLU A 34 -37.16 -11.18 -20.25
C GLU A 34 -37.56 -12.21 -19.16
N PRO A 35 -38.86 -12.47 -18.96
CA PRO A 35 -39.38 -13.18 -17.79
C PRO A 35 -39.32 -14.72 -17.95
N ILE A 36 -38.78 -15.41 -16.95
CA ILE A 36 -38.92 -16.87 -16.77
C ILE A 36 -39.94 -17.11 -15.63
N PRO A 37 -40.97 -17.96 -15.82
CA PRO A 37 -42.07 -18.10 -14.88
C PRO A 37 -41.73 -18.94 -13.63
N SER A 38 -42.34 -18.57 -12.51
CA SER A 38 -42.18 -19.09 -11.15
C SER A 38 -42.64 -20.54 -10.94
N PRO A 39 -42.18 -21.18 -9.85
CA PRO A 39 -43.01 -22.13 -9.10
C PRO A 39 -43.15 -21.78 -7.59
N LYS A 40 -44.39 -21.42 -7.22
CA LYS A 40 -45.25 -21.81 -6.08
C LYS A 40 -44.68 -22.27 -4.69
N VAL A 41 -44.93 -21.41 -3.67
CA VAL A 41 -45.45 -21.59 -2.26
C VAL A 41 -44.76 -22.53 -1.23
N PRO A 42 -45.01 -22.46 0.12
CA PRO A 42 -45.80 -21.50 0.96
C PRO A 42 -45.16 -21.04 2.31
N SER A 43 -45.66 -19.90 2.80
CA SER A 43 -46.04 -19.54 4.20
C SER A 43 -45.36 -20.19 5.41
N THR A 44 -44.70 -19.39 6.26
CA THR A 44 -44.76 -19.51 7.74
C THR A 44 -44.60 -18.15 8.42
N GLN A 45 -45.37 -17.96 9.49
CA GLN A 45 -45.57 -16.73 10.26
C GLN A 45 -44.39 -16.39 11.21
N PRO A 46 -44.15 -15.12 11.56
CA PRO A 46 -43.12 -14.74 12.54
C PRO A 46 -43.66 -14.77 13.99
N VAL A 47 -43.02 -15.60 14.82
CA VAL A 47 -43.23 -15.66 16.28
C VAL A 47 -42.40 -14.57 16.96
N LYS A 48 -43.07 -13.68 17.71
CA LYS A 48 -42.46 -12.73 18.67
C LYS A 48 -41.85 -13.47 19.87
N PRO A 49 -40.68 -13.06 20.36
CA PRO A 49 -40.31 -13.27 21.76
C PRO A 49 -40.36 -11.98 22.59
N GLN A 50 -41.00 -12.07 23.75
CA GLN A 50 -41.03 -11.08 24.82
C GLN A 50 -39.78 -11.17 25.73
N LYS A 51 -39.29 -9.99 26.12
CA LYS A 51 -38.92 -9.54 27.49
C LYS A 51 -37.74 -10.23 28.22
N SER A 52 -36.72 -9.44 28.56
CA SER A 52 -36.24 -9.21 29.94
C SER A 52 -34.94 -8.37 29.99
N GLU A 53 -34.97 -7.25 30.72
CA GLU A 53 -33.80 -6.70 31.44
C GLU A 53 -33.78 -7.34 32.84
N PRO A 54 -32.61 -7.53 33.49
CA PRO A 54 -32.11 -6.49 34.41
C PRO A 54 -30.57 -6.35 34.56
N LYS A 55 -30.19 -5.11 34.93
CA LYS A 55 -28.92 -4.56 35.48
C LYS A 55 -27.82 -5.53 35.96
N ALA A 56 -26.58 -5.28 35.52
CA ALA A 56 -25.40 -5.30 36.38
C ALA A 56 -24.30 -4.35 35.86
N LYS A 57 -23.67 -3.68 36.82
CA LYS A 57 -22.68 -2.61 36.71
C LYS A 57 -21.29 -3.25 36.54
N ALA A 58 -20.56 -2.90 35.47
CA ALA A 58 -19.14 -3.17 35.36
C ALA A 58 -18.47 -2.04 34.57
N GLU A 59 -17.62 -1.30 35.26
CA GLU A 59 -16.72 -0.30 34.74
C GLU A 59 -15.51 -1.01 34.12
N PRO A 60 -15.07 -0.63 32.90
CA PRO A 60 -13.64 -0.74 32.62
C PRO A 60 -13.08 0.50 31.93
N ALA A 61 -12.07 1.06 32.59
CA ALA A 61 -10.81 1.55 32.05
C ALA A 61 -10.83 2.27 30.69
N SER A 62 -10.60 3.59 30.78
CA SER A 62 -9.99 4.49 29.80
C SER A 62 -9.28 3.82 28.62
N LYS A 63 -9.85 3.98 27.41
CA LYS A 63 -9.13 3.82 26.14
C LYS A 63 -8.44 5.15 25.76
N PRO A 64 -7.16 5.14 25.32
CA PRO A 64 -6.47 6.34 24.89
C PRO A 64 -6.98 6.81 23.52
N THR A 65 -7.24 8.11 23.42
CA THR A 65 -7.65 8.78 22.19
C THR A 65 -6.48 8.88 21.18
N PRO A 66 -6.68 8.59 19.89
CA PRO A 66 -5.66 8.80 18.87
C PRO A 66 -5.50 10.30 18.58
N LYS A 67 -4.26 10.78 18.66
CA LYS A 67 -3.87 12.16 18.31
C LYS A 67 -4.09 12.37 16.79
N PRO A 68 -4.68 13.49 16.34
CA PRO A 68 -4.76 13.80 14.93
C PRO A 68 -3.37 14.13 14.37
N ILE A 69 -2.96 13.42 13.32
CA ILE A 69 -1.78 13.73 12.52
C ILE A 69 -2.09 15.01 11.74
N VAL A 70 -1.52 16.12 12.19
CA VAL A 70 -1.49 17.36 11.41
C VAL A 70 -0.45 17.16 10.31
N LYS A 71 -0.92 17.05 9.06
CA LYS A 71 -0.06 17.18 7.87
C LYS A 71 0.54 18.58 7.89
N ALA A 72 1.79 18.71 8.34
CA ALA A 72 2.59 19.88 8.06
C ALA A 72 2.92 19.88 6.57
N ALA A 73 2.37 20.85 5.84
CA ALA A 73 2.85 21.19 4.51
C ALA A 73 4.31 21.66 4.64
N GLN A 74 5.24 20.92 4.05
CA GLN A 74 6.63 21.38 3.95
C GLN A 74 6.71 22.49 2.89
N PRO A 75 7.26 23.67 3.23
CA PRO A 75 7.60 24.67 2.22
C PRO A 75 8.82 24.18 1.42
N ALA A 76 8.75 24.34 0.09
CA ALA A 76 9.84 24.06 -0.83
C ALA A 76 11.09 24.88 -0.44
N ALA A 77 12.08 24.20 0.14
CA ALA A 77 13.40 24.76 0.39
C ALA A 77 14.21 24.76 -0.91
N LYS A 78 14.88 25.88 -1.17
CA LYS A 78 15.83 26.08 -2.28
C LYS A 78 16.95 25.04 -2.22
N PRO A 79 17.57 24.66 -3.35
CA PRO A 79 18.53 23.57 -3.40
C PRO A 79 19.82 23.99 -2.67
N ASP A 80 20.02 23.47 -1.47
CA ASP A 80 21.30 23.54 -0.78
C ASP A 80 22.25 22.55 -1.48
N VAL A 81 23.33 23.08 -2.05
CA VAL A 81 24.22 22.40 -3.00
C VAL A 81 25.01 21.24 -2.36
N GLY A 82 24.91 21.06 -1.04
CA GLY A 82 25.47 19.94 -0.29
C GLY A 82 24.46 18.93 0.26
N GLU A 83 23.15 19.12 0.05
CA GLU A 83 22.14 18.31 0.75
C GLU A 83 22.01 16.92 0.13
N LYS A 84 22.23 15.89 0.95
CA LYS A 84 21.92 14.51 0.57
C LYS A 84 20.43 14.29 0.74
N ARG A 85 19.72 14.03 -0.34
CA ARG A 85 18.28 13.72 -0.33
C ARG A 85 18.10 12.25 0.02
N GLU A 86 17.18 11.96 0.94
CA GLU A 86 16.79 10.59 1.25
C GLU A 86 15.79 10.09 0.20
N ILE A 87 16.09 8.95 -0.39
CA ILE A 87 15.27 8.33 -1.43
C ILE A 87 14.80 6.96 -0.95
N ALA A 88 13.53 6.65 -1.20
CA ALA A 88 13.00 5.30 -1.05
C ALA A 88 13.36 4.43 -2.25
N LEU A 89 14.16 3.39 -2.01
CA LEU A 89 14.46 2.31 -2.95
C LEU A 89 13.46 1.18 -2.73
N SER A 90 12.84 0.72 -3.81
CA SER A 90 11.91 -0.40 -3.77
C SER A 90 12.15 -1.33 -4.93
N ALA A 91 12.23 -2.62 -4.65
CA ALA A 91 12.39 -3.67 -5.66
C ALA A 91 11.37 -4.77 -5.41
N ALA A 92 10.72 -5.22 -6.49
CA ALA A 92 9.84 -6.38 -6.45
C ALA A 92 10.60 -7.62 -6.94
N VAL A 93 10.21 -8.79 -6.45
CA VAL A 93 10.77 -10.08 -6.87
C VAL A 93 10.18 -10.47 -8.24
N LYS A 94 10.97 -11.13 -9.08
CA LYS A 94 10.49 -11.70 -10.36
C LYS A 94 9.62 -12.94 -10.12
N VAL A 95 8.78 -13.28 -11.09
CA VAL A 95 8.00 -14.53 -11.03
C VAL A 95 8.90 -15.76 -10.91
N GLU A 96 9.95 -15.84 -11.72
CA GLU A 96 10.94 -16.94 -11.69
C GLU A 96 11.63 -17.10 -10.33
N GLN A 97 12.00 -15.99 -9.70
CA GLN A 97 12.64 -15.98 -8.39
C GLN A 97 11.64 -16.36 -7.29
N ASN A 98 10.37 -16.01 -7.45
CA ASN A 98 9.32 -16.41 -6.52
C ASN A 98 9.15 -17.93 -6.48
N GLU A 99 9.25 -18.63 -7.60
CA GLU A 99 9.23 -20.11 -7.64
C GLU A 99 10.41 -20.73 -6.90
N LYS A 100 11.61 -20.13 -7.04
CA LYS A 100 12.78 -20.58 -6.26
C LYS A 100 12.59 -20.32 -4.76
N LEU A 101 11.95 -19.20 -4.39
CA LEU A 101 11.65 -18.88 -3.00
C LEU A 101 10.58 -19.80 -2.40
N THR A 102 9.55 -20.19 -3.16
CA THR A 102 8.56 -21.16 -2.67
C THR A 102 9.17 -22.55 -2.48
N ALA A 103 10.14 -22.94 -3.33
CA ALA A 103 10.93 -24.15 -3.11
C ALA A 103 11.78 -24.08 -1.83
N LEU A 104 12.34 -22.91 -1.50
CA LEU A 104 13.04 -22.68 -0.22
C LEU A 104 12.09 -22.70 0.99
N GLU A 105 10.86 -22.18 0.84
CA GLU A 105 9.84 -22.27 1.89
C GLU A 105 9.41 -23.71 2.15
N ALA A 106 9.35 -24.56 1.12
CA ALA A 106 9.11 -25.99 1.28
C ALA A 106 10.22 -26.71 2.06
N LYS A 107 11.46 -26.20 1.99
CA LYS A 107 12.59 -26.64 2.84
C LYS A 107 12.56 -26.07 4.26
N GLY A 108 11.61 -25.18 4.57
CA GLY A 108 11.46 -24.57 5.89
C GLY A 108 12.23 -23.24 6.09
N ILE A 109 12.81 -22.68 5.02
CA ILE A 109 13.49 -21.37 5.07
C ILE A 109 12.49 -20.28 4.66
N SER A 110 12.34 -19.24 5.47
CA SER A 110 11.36 -18.19 5.15
C SER A 110 11.78 -17.37 3.91
N ALA A 111 10.89 -17.23 2.92
CA ALA A 111 11.21 -16.41 1.74
C ALA A 111 11.41 -14.95 2.10
N LYS A 112 10.71 -14.47 3.14
CA LYS A 112 10.83 -13.09 3.62
C LYS A 112 12.23 -12.77 4.14
N ASP A 113 12.85 -13.70 4.86
CA ASP A 113 14.21 -13.48 5.37
C ASP A 113 15.23 -13.51 4.24
N ALA A 114 15.06 -14.40 3.25
CA ALA A 114 15.88 -14.42 2.05
C ALA A 114 15.78 -13.08 1.26
N ILE A 115 14.55 -12.58 1.04
CA ILE A 115 14.32 -11.28 0.39
C ILE A 115 14.93 -10.13 1.19
N THR A 116 14.79 -10.15 2.52
CA THR A 116 15.32 -9.08 3.38
C THR A 116 16.85 -9.08 3.40
N LEU A 117 17.47 -10.26 3.43
CA LEU A 117 18.92 -10.43 3.40
C LEU A 117 19.48 -9.97 2.05
N ALA A 118 18.87 -10.41 0.95
CA ALA A 118 19.22 -9.95 -0.39
C ALA A 118 19.06 -8.43 -0.53
N GLY A 119 17.97 -7.87 0.01
CA GLY A 119 17.72 -6.43 0.02
C GLY A 119 18.79 -5.63 0.76
N ARG A 120 19.24 -6.10 1.92
CA ARG A 120 20.33 -5.46 2.68
C ARG A 120 21.65 -5.48 1.91
N ARG A 121 22.03 -6.64 1.37
CA ARG A 121 23.25 -6.78 0.54
C ARG A 121 23.19 -5.88 -0.69
N ALA A 122 22.04 -5.81 -1.36
CA ALA A 122 21.86 -4.95 -2.50
C ALA A 122 22.01 -3.46 -2.14
N VAL A 123 21.48 -3.02 -1.00
CA VAL A 123 21.61 -1.62 -0.55
C VAL A 123 23.06 -1.26 -0.19
N GLU A 124 23.80 -2.21 0.39
CA GLU A 124 25.23 -2.06 0.69
C GLU A 124 26.06 -1.94 -0.60
N GLN A 125 25.79 -2.80 -1.58
CA GLN A 125 26.49 -2.81 -2.88
C GLN A 125 26.04 -1.71 -3.85
N PHE A 126 24.87 -1.10 -3.61
CA PHE A 126 24.31 -0.13 -4.53
C PHE A 126 25.09 1.19 -4.53
N GLU A 127 25.91 1.42 -5.54
CA GLU A 127 26.53 2.73 -5.77
C GLU A 127 25.69 3.52 -6.78
N PRO A 128 25.04 4.63 -6.38
CA PRO A 128 24.23 5.44 -7.28
C PRO A 128 25.08 5.95 -8.45
N LYS A 129 24.69 5.62 -9.68
CA LYS A 129 25.32 6.17 -10.88
C LYS A 129 24.44 7.30 -11.43
N ALA A 130 25.09 8.30 -12.02
CA ALA A 130 24.41 9.42 -12.68
C ALA A 130 23.74 8.99 -14.00
N ALA A 131 24.05 7.80 -14.51
CA ALA A 131 23.41 7.26 -15.70
C ALA A 131 22.02 6.73 -15.35
N PHE A 132 20.98 7.29 -15.96
CA PHE A 132 19.64 6.74 -15.88
C PHE A 132 19.61 5.36 -16.53
N VAL A 133 19.02 4.41 -15.82
CA VAL A 133 18.72 3.08 -16.34
C VAL A 133 17.21 2.97 -16.29
N GLU A 134 16.60 2.75 -17.45
CA GLU A 134 15.15 2.59 -17.53
C GLU A 134 14.71 1.35 -16.76
N LYS A 135 13.48 1.38 -16.26
CA LYS A 135 12.88 0.23 -15.58
C LYS A 135 12.79 -0.91 -16.59
N THR A 136 13.38 -2.06 -16.26
CA THR A 136 13.27 -3.23 -17.12
C THR A 136 11.82 -3.70 -17.17
N ASP A 137 11.25 -3.96 -18.35
CA ASP A 137 9.89 -4.52 -18.51
C ASP A 137 9.86 -6.02 -18.21
N THR A 138 10.23 -6.38 -16.98
CA THR A 138 10.11 -7.75 -16.48
C THR A 138 8.80 -7.88 -15.71
N GLU A 139 8.15 -9.04 -15.82
CA GLU A 139 6.99 -9.38 -15.02
C GLU A 139 7.38 -9.46 -13.54
N ARG A 140 6.78 -8.57 -12.73
CA ARG A 140 7.09 -8.41 -11.31
C ARG A 140 5.93 -8.91 -10.47
N MET A 141 6.28 -9.55 -9.36
CA MET A 141 5.31 -9.86 -8.32
C MET A 141 4.78 -8.58 -7.66
N PRO A 142 3.60 -8.62 -7.02
CA PRO A 142 3.10 -7.53 -6.19
C PRO A 142 4.15 -7.07 -5.18
N MET A 143 4.22 -5.75 -4.93
CA MET A 143 5.18 -5.14 -4.00
C MET A 143 5.10 -5.68 -2.56
N ARG A 144 4.07 -6.46 -2.20
CA ARG A 144 4.02 -7.21 -0.94
C ARG A 144 5.12 -8.27 -0.82
N GLN A 145 5.54 -8.86 -1.93
CA GLN A 145 6.70 -9.76 -2.00
C GLN A 145 7.99 -9.00 -2.37
N GLY A 146 8.01 -7.67 -2.23
CA GLY A 146 9.17 -6.84 -2.52
C GLY A 146 9.93 -6.38 -1.28
N TYR A 147 11.07 -5.76 -1.52
CA TYR A 147 11.88 -5.10 -0.51
C TYR A 147 11.79 -3.58 -0.64
N LYS A 148 11.79 -2.88 0.50
CA LYS A 148 11.79 -1.41 0.58
C LYS A 148 12.86 -0.96 1.55
N SER A 149 13.66 0.00 1.13
CA SER A 149 14.71 0.63 1.94
C SER A 149 14.85 2.11 1.59
N THR A 150 15.62 2.85 2.38
CA THR A 150 15.97 4.24 2.07
C THR A 150 17.47 4.40 1.99
N LYS A 151 17.94 5.25 1.06
CA LYS A 151 19.35 5.62 0.91
C LYS A 151 19.49 7.11 0.68
N ARG A 152 20.54 7.71 1.23
CA ARG A 152 20.87 9.12 1.03
C ARG A 152 21.79 9.28 -0.18
N ILE A 153 21.37 10.09 -1.15
CA ILE A 153 22.08 10.32 -2.42
C ILE A 153 22.27 11.84 -2.61
N PRO A 154 23.37 12.30 -3.23
CA PRO A 154 23.55 13.72 -3.51
C PRO A 154 22.40 14.31 -4.35
N ALA A 155 21.77 15.40 -3.89
CA ALA A 155 20.65 16.02 -4.60
C ALA A 155 21.04 16.52 -6.00
N ALA A 156 22.25 17.07 -6.15
CA ALA A 156 22.73 17.57 -7.45
C ALA A 156 22.72 16.51 -8.56
N MET A 157 23.09 15.27 -8.25
CA MET A 157 23.04 14.15 -9.21
C MET A 157 21.59 13.83 -9.60
N LEU A 158 20.68 13.81 -8.63
CA LEU A 158 19.27 13.50 -8.88
C LEU A 158 18.59 14.59 -9.71
N ASP A 159 18.93 15.85 -9.45
CA ASP A 159 18.35 16.98 -10.15
C ASP A 159 18.82 17.03 -11.61
N GLN A 160 20.08 16.67 -11.90
CA GLN A 160 20.57 16.48 -13.27
C GLN A 160 19.81 15.35 -13.98
N LEU A 161 19.68 14.20 -13.32
CA LEU A 161 18.99 13.04 -13.88
C LEU A 161 17.50 13.33 -14.14
N ARG A 162 16.85 14.13 -13.29
CA ARG A 162 15.49 14.63 -13.54
C ARG A 162 15.41 15.56 -14.74
N GLN A 163 16.35 16.48 -14.89
CA GLN A 163 16.34 17.41 -16.03
C GLN A 163 16.46 16.66 -17.37
N GLU A 164 17.23 15.58 -17.41
CA GLU A 164 17.44 14.78 -18.62
C GLU A 164 16.26 13.85 -18.94
N HIS A 165 15.71 13.16 -17.94
CA HIS A 165 14.75 12.07 -18.17
C HIS A 165 13.32 12.36 -17.74
N ASP A 166 13.09 13.37 -16.91
CA ASP A 166 11.76 13.73 -16.40
C ASP A 166 11.62 15.25 -16.23
N PRO A 167 11.64 16.02 -17.34
CA PRO A 167 11.48 17.48 -17.29
C PRO A 167 10.12 17.91 -16.74
N LEU A 168 9.12 17.02 -16.77
CA LEU A 168 7.77 17.26 -16.24
C LEU A 168 7.64 16.92 -14.75
N GLY A 169 8.64 16.26 -14.15
CA GLY A 169 8.65 15.88 -12.75
C GLY A 169 7.53 14.91 -12.34
N LEU A 170 7.09 14.05 -13.26
CA LEU A 170 6.00 13.09 -13.01
C LEU A 170 6.44 11.92 -12.13
N SER A 171 7.73 11.58 -12.17
CA SER A 171 8.33 10.48 -11.43
C SER A 171 9.00 10.95 -10.14
N SER A 172 8.95 10.10 -9.12
CA SER A 172 9.68 10.34 -7.86
C SER A 172 11.16 10.00 -8.01
N ASP A 173 12.01 10.57 -7.14
CA ASP A 173 13.45 10.25 -7.08
C ASP A 173 13.71 8.73 -6.96
N GLY A 174 12.86 8.03 -6.20
CA GLY A 174 12.94 6.58 -6.07
C GLY A 174 12.60 5.85 -7.36
N ALA A 175 11.66 6.35 -8.14
CA ALA A 175 11.30 5.78 -9.43
C ALA A 175 12.42 5.92 -10.46
N MET A 176 13.23 6.98 -10.36
CA MET A 176 14.38 7.22 -11.22
C MET A 176 15.54 6.25 -10.93
N MET A 177 15.84 6.00 -9.65
CA MET A 177 16.92 5.09 -9.26
C MET A 177 16.52 3.61 -9.29
N ARG A 178 15.22 3.32 -9.44
CA ARG A 178 14.69 1.95 -9.40
C ARG A 178 15.26 1.06 -10.52
N GLY A 179 15.44 1.58 -11.73
CA GLY A 179 15.99 0.80 -12.84
C GLY A 179 17.46 0.40 -12.62
N GLN A 180 18.22 1.16 -11.83
CA GLN A 180 19.58 0.78 -11.41
C GLN A 180 19.56 -0.23 -10.26
N PHE A 181 18.61 -0.10 -9.33
CA PHE A 181 18.55 -0.91 -8.12
C PHE A 181 17.97 -2.31 -8.34
N GLU A 182 16.94 -2.47 -9.18
CA GLU A 182 16.28 -3.77 -9.40
C GLU A 182 17.21 -4.85 -9.94
N PRO A 183 18.05 -4.61 -10.97
CA PRO A 183 18.98 -5.63 -11.47
C PRO A 183 19.97 -6.12 -10.42
N LEU A 184 20.50 -5.18 -9.62
CA LEU A 184 21.41 -5.50 -8.52
C LEU A 184 20.70 -6.32 -7.46
N PHE A 185 19.50 -5.90 -7.05
CA PHE A 185 18.69 -6.66 -6.10
C PHE A 185 18.41 -8.09 -6.57
N TRP A 186 18.06 -8.28 -7.84
CA TRP A 186 17.80 -9.61 -8.39
C TRP A 186 19.06 -10.48 -8.40
N SER A 187 20.22 -9.94 -8.78
CA SER A 187 21.48 -10.69 -8.73
C SER A 187 21.85 -11.10 -7.29
N CYS A 188 21.66 -10.20 -6.32
CA CYS A 188 21.88 -10.51 -4.91
C CYS A 188 20.90 -11.57 -4.42
N LEU A 189 19.65 -11.53 -4.87
CA LEU A 189 18.62 -12.48 -4.46
C LEU A 189 18.93 -13.88 -4.99
N ASP A 190 19.29 -14.02 -6.26
CA ASP A 190 19.72 -15.32 -6.81
C ASP A 190 20.94 -15.88 -6.07
N ALA A 191 21.95 -15.04 -5.78
CA ALA A 191 23.12 -15.47 -5.00
C ALA A 191 22.75 -15.94 -3.58
N VAL A 192 21.84 -15.24 -2.91
CA VAL A 192 21.35 -15.64 -1.58
C VAL A 192 20.57 -16.95 -1.63
N ILE A 193 19.75 -17.14 -2.66
CA ILE A 193 19.03 -18.41 -2.88
C ILE A 193 20.01 -19.57 -3.08
N GLU A 194 21.05 -19.38 -3.87
CA GLU A 194 22.09 -20.39 -4.10
C GLU A 194 22.88 -20.72 -2.82
N GLU A 195 23.25 -19.70 -2.03
CA GLU A 195 23.89 -19.89 -0.73
C GLU A 195 23.02 -20.67 0.25
N LEU A 196 21.71 -20.37 0.29
CA LEU A 196 20.77 -21.05 1.19
C LEU A 196 20.54 -22.50 0.75
N ASN A 197 20.38 -22.74 -0.55
CA ASN A 197 20.26 -24.09 -1.10
C ASN A 197 21.52 -24.93 -0.90
N SER A 198 22.70 -24.32 -0.86
CA SER A 198 23.96 -25.04 -0.63
C SER A 198 24.16 -25.41 0.85
N LYS A 199 23.53 -24.67 1.77
CA LYS A 199 23.63 -24.89 3.22
C LYS A 199 22.56 -25.83 3.78
N TYR A 200 21.42 -25.97 3.10
CA TYR A 200 20.23 -26.71 3.53
C TYR A 200 19.63 -27.58 2.42
#